data_AF-A0A8K1C4R6-F1
#
_entry.id   AF-A0A8K1C4R6-F1
#
_cell.length_a   1.000
_cell.length_b   1.000
_cell.length_c   1.000
_cell.angle_alpha   90.00
_cell.angle_beta   90.00
_cell.angle_gamma   90.00
#
_symmetry.space_group_name_H-M   'P 1'
#
loop_
_entity.id
_entity.type
_entity.pdbx_description
1 polymer ?
#
loop_
_entity_poly.entity_id
_entity_poly.type
_entity_poly.pdbx_seq_one_letter_code
_entity_poly.pdbx_strand_id
1 'polypeptide(L)'
;MGRDELMEALTQLRRATSDLQTLRYHLPLLHEALSDLTRKRSHFLEDTCAVVLQRSIKSLKSDAAASFSDVIEVLMRFVEPLVNALSVRSPDDEPEVLRQRAVLVAFLLHVVGREELSFEELVNNDVLKAQVVGILVRTGVELHEILWTLRFREELIRFREVMVPGKAPDTSSDEESNSEEDEDDEDELLADEDEQWMIRSIAKSVGLSGFEYFLKLSGQEYAFASWSTNGIVRIAAIALLSQSTPLSPLISSPSWLFSIAVVAQVLLQGETHESKKYGLQVLLSALDSCKEGQLAYDVSSTESSASASFAALALAFRTRDWISPLLELVSNVMISFPDASDRSLGLSAFTKLLRVVVVNDRFWLLHKLSLRCPYGNVAAILVDQLRSDAFRAWTSGEPSPHSEEPIRLLIEKLVLQTAGRDLKLNADLLASILSLLRFIIIRDKVR
;
A
#
# COMPACT_ATOMS: atom_id res chain seq x y z
N MET A 1 -5.74 35.30 20.94
CA MET A 1 -4.94 35.77 19.78
C MET A 1 -5.77 35.71 18.50
N GLY A 2 -5.69 36.71 17.64
CA GLY A 2 -6.53 36.88 16.43
C GLY A 2 -6.00 36.17 15.17
N ARG A 3 -6.81 36.09 14.10
CA ARG A 3 -6.41 35.57 12.77
C ARG A 3 -5.19 36.31 12.21
N ASP A 4 -5.13 37.61 12.42
CA ASP A 4 -4.07 38.47 11.88
C ASP A 4 -2.72 38.18 12.53
N GLU A 5 -2.69 37.82 13.83
CA GLU A 5 -1.47 37.44 14.54
C GLU A 5 -0.94 36.08 14.06
N LEU A 6 -1.83 35.12 13.73
CA LEU A 6 -1.41 33.84 13.13
C LEU A 6 -0.82 34.06 11.74
N MET A 7 -1.48 34.88 10.90
CA MET A 7 -0.97 35.23 9.58
C MET A 7 0.34 36.01 9.67
N GLU A 8 0.46 36.90 10.65
CA GLU A 8 1.71 37.61 10.91
C GLU A 8 2.81 36.63 11.34
N ALA A 9 2.56 35.74 12.30
CA ALA A 9 3.52 34.71 12.72
C ALA A 9 3.92 33.79 11.55
N LEU A 10 2.97 33.38 10.70
CA LEU A 10 3.25 32.59 9.50
C LEU A 10 4.06 33.38 8.47
N THR A 11 3.76 34.65 8.25
CA THR A 11 4.53 35.49 7.32
C THR A 11 5.95 35.77 7.83
N GLN A 12 6.11 35.97 9.14
CA GLN A 12 7.40 36.08 9.80
C GLN A 12 8.18 34.77 9.65
N LEU A 13 7.58 33.63 9.95
CA LEU A 13 8.21 32.32 9.74
C LEU A 13 8.53 32.05 8.26
N ARG A 14 7.71 32.52 7.32
CA ARG A 14 7.96 32.46 5.87
C ARG A 14 9.07 33.40 5.41
N ARG A 15 9.43 34.45 6.17
CA ARG A 15 10.53 35.37 5.85
C ARG A 15 11.82 35.13 6.63
N ALA A 16 11.73 34.42 7.75
CA ALA A 16 12.85 34.16 8.64
C ALA A 16 13.94 33.29 7.98
N THR A 17 15.13 33.26 8.59
CA THR A 17 16.21 32.36 8.15
C THR A 17 15.80 30.90 8.31
N SER A 18 16.27 30.04 7.40
CA SER A 18 15.97 28.61 7.40
C SER A 18 16.85 27.85 8.39
N ASP A 19 16.88 28.25 9.65
CA ASP A 19 17.63 27.55 10.70
C ASP A 19 16.69 26.95 11.75
N LEU A 20 17.11 25.83 12.33
CA LEU A 20 16.31 25.10 13.31
C LEU A 20 16.03 25.90 14.58
N GLN A 21 16.92 26.82 14.97
CA GLN A 21 16.74 27.64 16.17
C GLN A 21 15.64 28.67 15.97
N THR A 22 15.61 29.32 14.81
CA THR A 22 14.52 30.23 14.44
C THR A 22 13.18 29.49 14.35
N LEU A 23 13.16 28.27 13.82
CA LEU A 23 11.95 27.44 13.86
C LEU A 23 11.48 27.21 15.31
N ARG A 24 12.38 26.76 16.19
CA ARG A 24 12.10 26.53 17.63
C ARG A 24 11.56 27.78 18.33
N TYR A 25 12.07 28.96 17.98
CA TYR A 25 11.61 30.23 18.54
C TYR A 25 10.17 30.58 18.14
N HIS A 26 9.76 30.25 16.91
CA HIS A 26 8.42 30.57 16.41
C HIS A 26 7.35 29.53 16.78
N LEU A 27 7.71 28.29 17.16
CA LEU A 27 6.72 27.25 17.51
C LEU A 27 5.76 27.65 18.65
N PRO A 28 6.22 28.23 19.78
CA PRO A 28 5.31 28.63 20.87
C PRO A 28 4.25 29.65 20.43
N LEU A 29 4.63 30.60 19.57
CA LEU A 29 3.72 31.62 19.03
C LEU A 29 2.64 30.98 18.15
N LEU A 30 3.02 29.98 17.33
CA LEU A 30 2.06 29.21 16.54
C LEU A 30 1.12 28.40 17.42
N HIS A 31 1.60 27.80 18.52
CA HIS A 31 0.74 27.08 19.47
C HIS A 31 -0.28 27.99 20.13
N GLU A 32 0.14 29.16 20.60
CA GLU A 32 -0.78 30.12 21.21
C GLU A 32 -1.86 30.56 20.21
N ALA A 33 -1.47 30.87 18.97
CA ALA A 33 -2.38 31.27 17.92
C ALA A 33 -3.35 30.15 17.46
N LEU A 34 -2.90 28.89 17.51
CA LEU A 34 -3.69 27.70 17.19
C LEU A 34 -4.51 27.16 18.37
N SER A 35 -4.29 27.61 19.61
CA SER A 35 -5.03 27.12 20.78
C SER A 35 -6.56 27.31 20.70
N ASP A 36 -7.04 28.26 19.86
CA ASP A 36 -8.45 28.54 19.54
C ASP A 36 -9.05 27.64 18.43
N LEU A 37 -8.43 26.49 18.12
CA LEU A 37 -8.79 25.57 17.02
C LEU A 37 -10.26 25.11 17.00
N THR A 38 -10.98 25.17 18.12
CA THR A 38 -12.29 24.54 18.30
C THR A 38 -13.48 25.25 17.64
N ARG A 39 -13.33 26.42 16.99
CA ARG A 39 -14.51 27.13 16.42
C ARG A 39 -14.43 27.68 14.99
N LYS A 40 -13.28 28.08 14.42
CA LYS A 40 -13.21 28.75 13.07
C LYS A 40 -11.88 28.66 12.30
N ARG A 41 -10.89 27.87 12.73
CA ARG A 41 -9.48 27.99 12.26
C ARG A 41 -8.88 26.72 11.64
N SER A 42 -9.70 25.73 11.33
CA SER A 42 -9.26 24.46 10.70
C SER A 42 -8.41 24.66 9.44
N HIS A 43 -8.78 25.62 8.59
CA HIS A 43 -8.04 25.95 7.36
C HIS A 43 -6.60 26.43 7.61
N PHE A 44 -6.35 27.12 8.74
CA PHE A 44 -4.99 27.59 9.05
C PHE A 44 -4.10 26.51 9.65
N LEU A 45 -4.69 25.45 10.22
CA LEU A 45 -3.91 24.33 10.73
C LEU A 45 -3.13 23.67 9.60
N GLU A 46 -3.81 23.45 8.48
CA GLU A 46 -3.23 22.86 7.27
C GLU A 46 -2.07 23.71 6.73
N ASP A 47 -2.30 25.01 6.52
CA ASP A 47 -1.27 25.95 6.08
C ASP A 47 -0.08 26.02 7.06
N THR A 48 -0.36 25.98 8.37
CA THR A 48 0.70 26.03 9.39
C THR A 48 1.53 24.75 9.36
N CYS A 49 0.89 23.58 9.32
CA CYS A 49 1.55 22.29 9.18
C CYS A 49 2.40 22.22 7.92
N ALA A 50 1.89 22.71 6.78
CA ALA A 50 2.63 22.77 5.52
C ALA A 50 3.86 23.68 5.61
N VAL A 51 3.72 24.89 6.16
CA VAL A 51 4.83 25.85 6.31
C VAL A 51 5.89 25.33 7.27
N VAL A 52 5.50 24.77 8.42
CA VAL A 52 6.43 24.21 9.42
C VAL A 52 7.23 23.06 8.81
N LEU A 53 6.56 22.14 8.11
CA LEU A 53 7.22 21.03 7.42
C LEU A 53 8.17 21.53 6.33
N GLN A 54 7.75 22.47 5.49
CA GLN A 54 8.61 23.02 4.43
C GLN A 54 9.84 23.71 5.01
N ARG A 55 9.69 24.43 6.13
CA ARG A 55 10.78 25.13 6.80
C ARG A 55 11.76 24.19 7.45
N SER A 56 11.29 23.14 8.11
CA SER A 56 12.15 22.14 8.73
C SER A 56 13.00 21.38 7.69
N ILE A 57 12.44 21.15 6.50
CA ILE A 57 13.18 20.55 5.38
C ILE A 57 14.22 21.51 4.83
N LYS A 58 13.84 22.78 4.63
CA LYS A 58 14.80 23.81 4.20
C LYS A 58 15.96 23.93 5.19
N SER A 59 15.71 23.84 6.50
CA SER A 59 16.77 23.88 7.50
C SER A 59 17.73 22.71 7.42
N LEU A 60 17.23 21.50 7.13
CA LEU A 60 18.09 20.33 6.91
C LEU A 60 19.04 20.53 5.71
N LYS A 61 18.55 21.18 4.65
CA LYS A 61 19.33 21.43 3.43
C LYS A 61 20.34 22.58 3.59
N SER A 62 20.05 23.57 4.44
CA SER A 62 20.92 24.74 4.62
C SER A 62 21.91 24.62 5.77
N ASP A 63 21.61 23.82 6.79
CA ASP A 63 22.47 23.64 7.96
C ASP A 63 23.13 22.26 7.93
N ALA A 64 24.40 22.22 7.51
CA ALA A 64 25.19 20.99 7.44
C ALA A 64 25.42 20.32 8.80
N ALA A 65 25.17 21.02 9.92
CA ALA A 65 25.29 20.47 11.27
C ALA A 65 23.96 19.91 11.83
N ALA A 66 22.82 20.19 11.19
CA ALA A 66 21.53 19.71 11.64
C ALA A 66 21.32 18.25 11.26
N SER A 67 21.07 17.38 12.25
CA SER A 67 20.67 16.00 11.98
C SER A 67 19.17 15.90 11.69
N PHE A 68 18.75 14.91 10.91
CA PHE A 68 17.32 14.66 10.68
C PHE A 68 16.60 14.29 11.99
N SER A 69 17.29 13.66 12.94
CA SER A 69 16.76 13.39 14.28
C SER A 69 16.38 14.68 15.03
N ASP A 70 17.21 15.73 14.96
CA ASP A 70 16.91 17.03 15.57
C ASP A 70 15.68 17.69 14.94
N VAL A 71 15.53 17.54 13.61
CA VAL A 71 14.38 18.02 12.86
C VAL A 71 13.10 17.30 13.31
N ILE A 72 13.13 15.97 13.39
CA ILE A 72 11.98 15.18 13.86
C ILE A 72 11.58 15.60 15.27
N GLU A 73 12.55 15.75 16.19
CA GLU A 73 12.24 16.15 17.56
C GLU A 73 11.46 17.47 17.62
N VAL A 74 11.89 18.46 16.82
CA VAL A 74 11.21 19.76 16.72
C VAL A 74 9.80 19.61 16.15
N LEU A 75 9.63 18.79 15.11
CA LEU A 75 8.33 18.55 14.48
C LEU A 75 7.37 17.79 15.41
N MET A 76 7.89 16.85 16.21
CA MET A 76 7.08 16.12 17.20
C MET A 76 6.66 17.04 18.36
N ARG A 77 7.55 17.92 18.83
CA ARG A 77 7.22 18.95 19.83
C ARG A 77 6.16 19.93 19.33
N PHE A 78 6.09 20.17 18.02
CA PHE A 78 5.03 20.96 17.42
C PHE A 78 3.69 20.18 17.35
N VAL A 79 3.69 18.94 16.87
CA VAL A 79 2.40 18.25 16.64
C VAL A 79 1.72 17.79 17.94
N GLU A 80 2.50 17.45 18.98
CA GLU A 80 1.97 16.81 20.19
C GLU A 80 0.99 17.69 21.01
N PRO A 81 1.26 18.98 21.28
CA PRO A 81 0.29 19.86 21.93
C PRO A 81 -1.02 20.02 21.15
N LEU A 82 -0.96 20.03 19.82
CA LEU A 82 -2.13 20.17 18.95
C LEU A 82 -3.02 18.93 19.03
N VAL A 83 -2.43 17.74 19.02
CA VAL A 83 -3.18 16.48 19.20
C VAL A 83 -3.83 16.41 20.59
N ASN A 84 -3.13 16.86 21.63
CA ASN A 84 -3.68 16.90 22.99
C ASN A 84 -4.86 17.89 23.12
N ALA A 85 -4.85 18.99 22.37
CA ALA A 85 -5.96 19.94 22.35
C ALA A 85 -7.23 19.36 21.68
N LEU A 86 -7.07 18.53 20.65
CA LEU A 86 -8.17 17.94 19.87
C LEU A 86 -8.73 16.62 20.45
N SER A 87 -8.13 16.10 21.52
CA SER A 87 -8.57 14.86 22.18
C SER A 87 -9.68 15.09 23.22
N VAL A 88 -9.97 16.35 23.60
CA VAL A 88 -11.07 16.73 24.50
C VAL A 88 -12.37 16.86 23.69
N ARG A 89 -13.39 16.05 23.99
CA ARG A 89 -14.56 15.80 23.12
C ARG A 89 -15.77 16.72 23.40
N SER A 90 -16.44 17.13 22.34
CA SER A 90 -17.87 17.51 22.30
C SER A 90 -18.54 16.75 21.12
N PRO A 91 -19.73 16.17 21.27
CA PRO A 91 -20.42 15.40 20.22
C PRO A 91 -20.94 16.26 19.05
N ASP A 92 -21.00 17.59 19.19
CA ASP A 92 -21.55 18.49 18.16
C ASP A 92 -20.52 18.98 17.12
N ASP A 93 -19.23 18.67 17.27
CA ASP A 93 -18.12 19.21 16.44
C ASP A 93 -17.56 18.19 15.40
N GLU A 94 -18.28 17.09 15.13
CA GLU A 94 -17.75 15.88 14.47
C GLU A 94 -16.99 16.10 13.14
N PRO A 95 -17.50 16.82 12.12
CA PRO A 95 -16.85 16.83 10.79
C PRO A 95 -15.59 17.73 10.74
N GLU A 96 -15.60 18.88 11.42
CA GLU A 96 -14.47 19.82 11.38
C GLU A 96 -13.31 19.31 12.25
N VAL A 97 -13.62 18.71 13.39
CA VAL A 97 -12.61 18.05 14.25
C VAL A 97 -12.01 16.84 13.55
N LEU A 98 -12.82 16.04 12.83
CA LEU A 98 -12.31 14.92 12.03
C LEU A 98 -11.32 15.41 10.96
N ARG A 99 -11.66 16.51 10.26
CA ARG A 99 -10.74 17.14 9.30
C ARG A 99 -9.44 17.59 9.95
N GLN A 100 -9.50 18.26 11.11
CA GLN A 100 -8.30 18.71 11.82
C GLN A 100 -7.42 17.53 12.26
N ARG A 101 -8.02 16.44 12.73
CA ARG A 101 -7.30 15.19 13.05
C ARG A 101 -6.64 14.60 11.81
N ALA A 102 -7.37 14.56 10.70
CA ALA A 102 -6.83 14.08 9.42
C ALA A 102 -5.66 14.94 8.91
N VAL A 103 -5.67 16.26 9.14
CA VAL A 103 -4.51 17.14 8.88
C VAL A 103 -3.32 16.73 9.76
N LEU A 104 -3.51 16.51 11.07
CA LEU A 104 -2.40 16.10 11.94
C LEU A 104 -1.84 14.72 11.57
N VAL A 105 -2.71 13.78 11.14
CA VAL A 105 -2.30 12.51 10.56
C VAL A 105 -1.50 12.73 9.27
N ALA A 106 -1.98 13.58 8.36
CA ALA A 106 -1.26 13.94 7.14
C ALA A 106 0.14 14.48 7.45
N PHE A 107 0.26 15.37 8.44
CA PHE A 107 1.54 15.91 8.89
C PHE A 107 2.47 14.80 9.35
N LEU A 108 1.99 13.92 10.24
CA LEU A 108 2.80 12.81 10.75
C LEU A 108 3.25 11.87 9.63
N LEU A 109 2.36 11.54 8.69
CA LEU A 109 2.68 10.71 7.53
C LEU A 109 3.74 11.38 6.64
N HIS A 110 3.65 12.68 6.42
CA HIS A 110 4.63 13.43 5.63
C HIS A 110 5.98 13.60 6.33
N VAL A 111 6.03 13.55 7.67
CA VAL A 111 7.28 13.54 8.44
C VAL A 111 7.93 12.16 8.36
N VAL A 112 7.17 11.10 8.64
CA VAL A 112 7.67 9.72 8.67
C VAL A 112 8.00 9.21 7.26
N GLY A 113 7.29 9.69 6.25
CA GLY A 113 7.47 9.34 4.84
C GLY A 113 8.69 9.94 4.16
N ARG A 114 9.49 10.76 4.86
CA ARG A 114 10.69 11.40 4.31
C ARG A 114 11.80 10.40 4.02
N GLU A 115 12.45 10.57 2.88
CA GLU A 115 13.56 9.72 2.45
C GLU A 115 14.79 9.90 3.32
N GLU A 116 14.98 11.10 3.88
CA GLU A 116 16.07 11.41 4.80
C GLU A 116 15.98 10.61 6.11
N LEU A 117 14.79 10.10 6.45
CA LEU A 117 14.62 9.10 7.50
C LEU A 117 14.83 7.72 6.89
N SER A 118 15.89 7.03 7.29
CA SER A 118 16.07 5.63 6.88
C SER A 118 14.97 4.74 7.47
N PHE A 119 14.60 3.69 6.73
CA PHE A 119 13.58 2.75 7.19
C PHE A 119 14.06 2.01 8.44
N GLU A 120 15.34 1.66 8.49
CA GLU A 120 15.97 1.00 9.62
C GLU A 120 15.94 1.85 10.89
N GLU A 121 16.30 3.13 10.80
CA GLU A 121 16.24 4.05 11.94
C GLU A 121 14.83 4.14 12.53
N LEU A 122 13.81 4.22 11.67
CA LEU A 122 12.42 4.28 12.12
C LEU A 122 11.94 3.00 12.81
N VAL A 123 12.29 1.83 12.30
CA VAL A 123 11.85 0.54 12.86
C VAL A 123 12.61 0.18 14.13
N ASN A 124 13.92 0.46 14.17
CA ASN A 124 14.82 0.09 15.27
C ASN A 124 14.89 1.13 16.40
N ASN A 125 14.50 2.40 16.16
CA ASN A 125 14.44 3.41 17.21
C ASN A 125 13.13 3.32 18.00
N ASP A 126 13.15 2.58 19.11
CA ASP A 126 11.97 2.36 19.96
C ASP A 126 11.36 3.66 20.51
N VAL A 127 12.17 4.69 20.76
CA VAL A 127 11.70 5.98 21.29
C VAL A 127 10.90 6.73 20.23
N LEU A 128 11.49 6.91 19.04
CA LEU A 128 10.84 7.59 17.92
C LEU A 128 9.55 6.85 17.52
N LYS A 129 9.64 5.53 17.41
CA LYS A 129 8.50 4.65 17.14
C LYS A 129 7.37 4.84 18.15
N ALA A 130 7.67 4.75 19.44
CA ALA A 130 6.66 4.91 20.49
C ALA A 130 6.02 6.30 20.46
N GLN A 131 6.81 7.34 20.17
CA GLN A 131 6.32 8.70 20.04
C GLN A 131 5.36 8.84 18.84
N VAL A 132 5.75 8.37 17.65
CA VAL A 132 4.92 8.38 16.43
C VAL A 132 3.60 7.64 16.67
N VAL A 133 3.66 6.42 17.21
CA VAL A 133 2.46 5.62 17.48
C VAL A 133 1.59 6.28 18.56
N GLY A 134 2.19 6.83 19.61
CA GLY A 134 1.46 7.53 20.67
C GLY A 134 0.76 8.80 20.18
N ILE A 135 1.38 9.56 19.27
CA ILE A 135 0.74 10.70 18.61
C ILE A 135 -0.41 10.21 17.74
N LEU A 136 -0.18 9.19 16.90
CA LEU A 136 -1.20 8.66 15.99
C LEU A 136 -2.45 8.17 16.74
N VAL A 137 -2.28 7.36 17.78
CA VAL A 137 -3.40 6.83 18.59
C VAL A 137 -4.21 7.97 19.24
N ARG A 138 -3.55 9.03 19.72
CA ARG A 138 -4.22 10.18 20.33
C ARG A 138 -5.00 11.04 19.31
N THR A 139 -4.67 10.98 18.02
CA THR A 139 -5.48 11.66 16.99
C THR A 139 -6.89 11.10 16.91
N GLY A 140 -7.09 9.82 17.27
CA GLY A 140 -8.38 9.14 17.21
C GLY A 140 -8.85 8.77 15.80
N VAL A 141 -8.00 8.93 14.77
CA VAL A 141 -8.21 8.33 13.45
C VAL A 141 -7.81 6.87 13.52
N GLU A 142 -8.64 5.97 13.00
CA GLU A 142 -8.35 4.55 13.10
C GLU A 142 -7.25 4.15 12.10
N LEU A 143 -6.33 3.27 12.54
CA LEU A 143 -5.23 2.83 11.68
C LEU A 143 -5.73 2.17 10.39
N HIS A 144 -6.87 1.47 10.45
CA HIS A 144 -7.44 0.83 9.27
C HIS A 144 -7.81 1.86 8.19
N GLU A 145 -8.32 3.04 8.56
CA GLU A 145 -8.70 4.11 7.64
C GLU A 145 -7.48 4.64 6.87
N ILE A 146 -6.36 4.79 7.58
CA ILE A 146 -5.07 5.24 7.03
C ILE A 146 -4.52 4.24 6.00
N LEU A 147 -4.57 2.95 6.33
CA LEU A 147 -4.07 1.90 5.44
C LEU A 147 -4.99 1.69 4.25
N TRP A 148 -6.30 1.81 4.46
CA TRP A 148 -7.30 1.71 3.40
C TRP A 148 -7.16 2.82 2.37
N THR A 149 -6.53 3.95 2.70
CA THR A 149 -6.19 4.98 1.71
C THR A 149 -5.31 4.45 0.57
N LEU A 150 -4.31 3.60 0.85
CA LEU A 150 -3.49 3.03 -0.22
C LEU A 150 -4.31 2.10 -1.11
N ARG A 151 -5.16 1.27 -0.49
CA ARG A 151 -6.06 0.40 -1.24
C ARG A 151 -6.99 1.23 -2.10
N PHE A 152 -7.62 2.25 -1.53
CA PHE A 152 -8.49 3.19 -2.24
C PHE A 152 -7.79 3.78 -3.47
N ARG A 153 -6.53 4.22 -3.34
CA ARG A 153 -5.78 4.80 -4.47
C ARG A 153 -5.50 3.78 -5.56
N GLU A 154 -5.09 2.57 -5.20
CA GLU A 154 -4.92 1.48 -6.17
C GLU A 154 -6.25 1.18 -6.87
N GLU A 155 -7.36 1.12 -6.10
CA GLU A 155 -8.68 0.90 -6.67
C GLU A 155 -9.09 2.03 -7.63
N LEU A 156 -8.86 3.28 -7.26
CA LEU A 156 -9.22 4.42 -8.09
C LEU A 156 -8.44 4.43 -9.42
N ILE A 157 -7.14 4.15 -9.40
CA ILE A 157 -6.32 4.03 -10.61
C ILE A 157 -6.85 2.91 -11.52
N ARG A 158 -7.06 1.72 -10.95
CA ARG A 158 -7.55 0.55 -11.71
C ARG A 158 -8.96 0.77 -12.25
N PHE A 159 -9.80 1.47 -11.49
CA PHE A 159 -11.16 1.78 -11.91
C PHE A 159 -11.15 2.77 -13.07
N ARG A 160 -10.29 3.79 -13.01
CA ARG A 160 -10.05 4.73 -14.12
C ARG A 160 -9.56 4.02 -15.37
N GLU A 161 -8.60 3.09 -15.26
CA GLU A 161 -8.11 2.29 -16.39
C GLU A 161 -9.20 1.48 -17.10
N VAL A 162 -10.15 0.92 -16.33
CA VAL A 162 -11.28 0.15 -16.87
C VAL A 162 -12.35 1.05 -17.47
N MET A 163 -12.60 2.20 -16.84
CA MET A 163 -13.68 3.12 -17.22
C MET A 163 -13.31 4.07 -18.38
N VAL A 164 -12.04 4.43 -18.50
CA VAL A 164 -11.52 5.32 -19.55
C VAL A 164 -10.30 4.69 -20.22
N PRO A 165 -10.47 3.70 -21.11
CA PRO A 165 -9.36 3.07 -21.80
C PRO A 165 -8.71 4.07 -22.76
N GLY A 166 -7.48 4.50 -22.48
CA GLY A 166 -6.68 5.33 -23.40
C GLY A 166 -6.02 6.58 -22.79
N LYS A 167 -6.46 7.06 -21.62
CA LYS A 167 -5.66 8.01 -20.83
C LYS A 167 -4.67 7.19 -19.99
N ALA A 168 -3.38 7.31 -20.29
CA ALA A 168 -2.35 6.76 -19.41
C ALA A 168 -2.55 7.36 -18.00
N PRO A 169 -2.33 6.59 -16.92
CA PRO A 169 -2.32 7.18 -15.59
C PRO A 169 -1.29 8.29 -15.60
N ASP A 170 -1.68 9.48 -15.14
CA ASP A 170 -0.82 10.66 -15.04
C ASP A 170 0.35 10.35 -14.09
N THR A 171 1.35 9.64 -14.62
CA THR A 171 2.70 9.68 -14.09
C THR A 171 3.17 11.10 -14.33
N SER A 172 3.52 11.77 -13.24
CA SER A 172 4.13 13.09 -13.16
C SER A 172 5.37 13.23 -14.06
N SER A 173 5.17 13.31 -15.37
CA SER A 173 6.17 13.78 -16.31
C SER A 173 5.88 15.26 -16.57
N ASP A 174 6.80 16.08 -16.08
CA ASP A 174 7.00 17.47 -16.48
C ASP A 174 7.26 17.54 -18.00
N GLU A 175 6.20 17.41 -18.80
CA GLU A 175 6.22 17.88 -20.18
C GLU A 175 5.31 19.09 -20.24
N GLU A 176 5.92 20.27 -20.04
CA GLU A 176 5.40 21.56 -20.50
C GLU A 176 5.21 21.48 -22.04
N SER A 177 4.10 20.88 -22.48
CA SER A 177 3.63 21.06 -23.84
C SER A 177 3.01 22.45 -23.93
N ASN A 178 3.84 23.42 -24.33
CA ASN A 178 3.39 24.74 -24.80
C ASN A 178 2.66 24.58 -26.15
N SER A 179 1.51 23.92 -26.14
CA SER A 179 0.51 24.02 -27.20
C SER A 179 -0.54 25.03 -26.74
N GLU A 180 -0.37 26.28 -27.16
CA GLU A 180 -1.42 27.29 -27.14
C GLU A 180 -2.53 26.85 -28.12
N GLU A 181 -3.47 26.03 -27.66
CA GLU A 181 -4.75 25.82 -28.35
C GLU A 181 -5.88 26.05 -27.34
N ASP A 182 -6.64 27.13 -27.58
CA ASP A 182 -7.82 27.59 -26.82
C ASP A 182 -9.06 26.68 -27.02
N GLU A 183 -8.93 25.37 -26.81
CA GLU A 183 -9.99 24.35 -26.78
C GLU A 183 -9.55 23.37 -25.65
N ASP A 184 -10.12 23.25 -24.44
CA ASP A 184 -11.50 23.26 -23.99
C ASP A 184 -11.55 23.40 -22.45
N ASP A 185 -11.89 24.59 -21.91
CA ASP A 185 -12.13 24.76 -20.45
C ASP A 185 -13.32 23.90 -19.95
N GLU A 186 -14.24 23.51 -20.84
CA GLU A 186 -15.42 22.68 -20.51
C GLU A 186 -15.07 21.19 -20.36
N ASP A 187 -14.09 20.66 -21.10
CA ASP A 187 -13.68 19.26 -21.01
C ASP A 187 -12.82 18.99 -19.76
N GLU A 188 -12.08 19.99 -19.28
CA GLU A 188 -11.34 19.93 -18.01
C GLU A 188 -12.29 19.96 -16.80
N LEU A 189 -13.35 20.78 -16.87
CA LEU A 189 -14.40 20.85 -15.85
C LEU A 189 -15.25 19.57 -15.77
N LEU A 190 -15.58 18.96 -16.91
CA LEU A 190 -16.31 17.68 -16.95
C LEU A 190 -15.45 16.51 -16.46
N ALA A 191 -14.15 16.50 -16.76
CA ALA A 191 -13.21 15.52 -16.22
C ALA A 191 -13.10 15.60 -14.68
N ASP A 192 -13.14 16.81 -14.12
CA ASP A 192 -13.11 17.05 -12.67
C ASP A 192 -14.40 16.59 -11.96
N GLU A 193 -15.58 16.76 -12.57
CA GLU A 193 -16.85 16.29 -12.00
C GLU A 193 -16.94 14.76 -11.99
N ASP A 194 -16.53 14.11 -13.07
CA ASP A 194 -16.49 12.65 -13.18
C ASP A 194 -15.47 12.05 -12.20
N GLU A 195 -14.29 12.65 -12.04
CA GLU A 195 -13.29 12.22 -11.07
C GLU A 195 -13.79 12.35 -9.63
N GLN A 196 -14.42 13.48 -9.28
CA GLN A 196 -15.02 13.66 -7.96
C GLN A 196 -16.14 12.66 -7.70
N TRP A 197 -16.96 12.35 -8.71
CA TRP A 197 -18.00 11.35 -8.58
C TRP A 197 -17.43 9.94 -8.35
N MET A 198 -16.38 9.57 -9.09
CA MET A 198 -15.69 8.29 -8.89
C MET A 198 -15.10 8.17 -7.48
N ILE A 199 -14.40 9.22 -7.02
CA ILE A 199 -13.81 9.29 -5.67
C ILE A 199 -14.91 9.09 -4.62
N ARG A 200 -16.01 9.86 -4.68
CA ARG A 200 -17.14 9.75 -3.73
C ARG A 200 -17.76 8.35 -3.74
N SER A 201 -17.94 7.77 -4.91
CA SER A 201 -18.57 6.45 -5.08
C SER A 201 -17.73 5.33 -4.48
N ILE A 202 -16.42 5.32 -4.73
CA ILE A 202 -15.50 4.34 -4.16
C ILE A 202 -15.34 4.58 -2.65
N ALA A 203 -15.14 5.83 -2.22
CA ALA A 203 -14.92 6.19 -0.82
C ALA A 203 -16.11 5.77 0.05
N LYS A 204 -17.34 5.98 -0.43
CA LYS A 204 -18.56 5.50 0.25
C LYS A 204 -18.60 3.98 0.39
N SER A 205 -18.20 3.23 -0.64
CA SER A 205 -18.19 1.76 -0.59
C SER A 205 -17.13 1.19 0.34
N VAL A 206 -16.09 1.97 0.62
CA VAL A 206 -14.90 1.60 1.38
C VAL A 206 -14.93 2.24 2.79
N GLY A 207 -15.97 3.02 3.13
CA GLY A 207 -16.12 3.66 4.44
C GLY A 207 -15.20 4.87 4.67
N LEU A 208 -14.60 5.43 3.62
CA LEU A 208 -13.67 6.56 3.69
C LEU A 208 -14.31 7.91 3.34
N SER A 209 -15.64 8.01 3.35
CA SER A 209 -16.35 9.26 3.00
C SER A 209 -15.98 10.45 3.90
N GLY A 210 -15.53 10.20 5.14
CA GLY A 210 -15.03 11.24 6.05
C GLY A 210 -13.68 11.84 5.65
N PHE A 211 -12.96 11.22 4.72
CA PHE A 211 -11.59 11.58 4.35
C PHE A 211 -11.42 11.92 2.87
N GLU A 212 -12.49 12.09 2.10
CA GLU A 212 -12.47 12.33 0.63
C GLU A 212 -11.41 13.34 0.19
N TYR A 213 -11.24 14.42 0.96
CA TYR A 213 -10.23 15.45 0.72
C TYR A 213 -8.79 14.89 0.61
N PHE A 214 -8.43 13.91 1.43
CA PHE A 214 -7.08 13.32 1.54
C PHE A 214 -6.84 12.12 0.60
N LEU A 215 -7.90 11.69 -0.11
CA LEU A 215 -7.89 10.51 -0.97
C LEU A 215 -7.39 10.76 -2.40
N LYS A 216 -7.05 12.00 -2.75
CA LYS A 216 -6.56 12.37 -4.09
C LYS A 216 -5.32 11.57 -4.51
N LEU A 217 -5.21 11.27 -5.82
CA LEU A 217 -4.12 10.49 -6.42
C LEU A 217 -2.87 11.33 -6.69
N SER A 218 -3.07 12.56 -7.13
CA SER A 218 -2.03 13.51 -7.50
C SER A 218 -2.44 14.92 -7.08
N GLY A 219 -1.46 15.81 -7.08
CA GLY A 219 -1.62 17.18 -6.61
C GLY A 219 -0.82 17.44 -5.34
N GLN A 220 0.27 18.16 -5.55
CA GLN A 220 0.89 19.10 -4.62
C GLN A 220 2.00 18.56 -3.73
N GLU A 221 3.20 18.50 -4.30
CA GLU A 221 4.49 18.54 -3.58
C GLU A 221 4.62 19.74 -2.60
N TYR A 222 3.63 20.65 -2.58
CA TYR A 222 3.61 21.88 -1.80
C TYR A 222 2.34 22.11 -0.96
N ALA A 223 1.31 21.26 -1.07
CA ALA A 223 0.09 21.45 -0.31
C ALA A 223 -0.45 20.12 0.21
N PHE A 224 -0.94 20.19 1.44
CA PHE A 224 -1.24 19.11 2.36
C PHE A 224 -2.39 18.17 1.92
N ALA A 225 -2.78 18.25 0.65
CA ALA A 225 -4.03 17.75 0.10
C ALA A 225 -4.09 16.22 -0.02
N SER A 226 -2.97 15.49 0.12
CA SER A 226 -2.97 14.03 0.10
C SER A 226 -2.09 13.43 1.21
N TRP A 227 -2.56 12.33 1.81
CA TRP A 227 -1.78 11.56 2.79
C TRP A 227 -0.56 10.91 2.12
N SER A 228 0.63 11.04 2.71
CA SER A 228 1.87 10.51 2.13
C SER A 228 1.84 8.98 1.96
N THR A 229 2.03 8.49 0.74
CA THR A 229 2.13 7.05 0.45
C THR A 229 3.28 6.40 1.23
N ASN A 230 4.47 7.02 1.20
CA ASN A 230 5.65 6.54 1.94
C ASN A 230 5.40 6.56 3.45
N GLY A 231 4.72 7.60 3.95
CA GLY A 231 4.32 7.69 5.35
C GLY A 231 3.40 6.55 5.77
N ILE A 232 2.36 6.26 4.98
CA ILE A 232 1.38 5.21 5.28
C ILE A 232 2.08 3.86 5.36
N VAL A 233 2.89 3.56 4.35
CA VAL A 233 3.65 2.31 4.27
C VAL A 233 4.58 2.12 5.47
N ARG A 234 5.29 3.17 5.88
CA ARG A 234 6.20 3.13 7.02
C ARG A 234 5.47 2.98 8.34
N ILE A 235 4.33 3.66 8.55
CA ILE A 235 3.48 3.45 9.73
C ILE A 235 2.94 2.02 9.75
N ALA A 236 2.52 1.48 8.60
CA ALA A 236 2.06 0.10 8.49
C ALA A 236 3.16 -0.89 8.94
N ALA A 237 4.39 -0.66 8.48
CA ALA A 237 5.53 -1.49 8.85
C ALA A 237 5.86 -1.40 10.33
N ILE A 238 5.88 -0.20 10.92
CA ILE A 238 6.02 -0.04 12.37
C ILE A 238 4.95 -0.83 13.10
N ALA A 239 3.68 -0.68 12.71
CA ALA A 239 2.55 -1.30 13.37
C ALA A 239 2.59 -2.84 13.33
N LEU A 240 3.05 -3.41 12.21
CA LEU A 240 3.07 -4.85 11.98
C LEU A 240 4.34 -5.55 12.49
N LEU A 241 5.49 -4.87 12.41
CA LEU A 241 6.79 -5.46 12.76
C LEU A 241 7.15 -5.26 14.24
N SER A 242 6.45 -4.37 14.94
CA SER A 242 6.77 -4.05 16.32
C SER A 242 5.96 -4.89 17.31
N GLN A 243 6.67 -5.75 18.03
CA GLN A 243 6.09 -6.62 19.07
C GLN A 243 5.59 -5.85 20.30
N SER A 244 6.08 -4.62 20.50
CA SER A 244 5.85 -3.78 21.69
C SER A 244 4.69 -2.80 21.55
N THR A 245 4.10 -2.66 20.36
CA THR A 245 3.02 -1.69 20.12
C THR A 245 1.63 -2.33 20.19
N PRO A 246 0.67 -1.70 20.90
CA PRO A 246 -0.68 -2.22 21.12
C PRO A 246 -1.58 -2.17 19.88
N LEU A 247 -1.01 -2.17 18.67
CA LEU A 247 -1.73 -2.16 17.40
C LEU A 247 -2.15 -3.58 16.95
N SER A 248 -1.65 -4.61 17.65
CA SER A 248 -1.97 -6.04 17.42
C SER A 248 -3.46 -6.43 17.54
N PRO A 249 -4.31 -5.85 18.42
CA PRO A 249 -5.72 -6.23 18.50
C PRO A 249 -6.58 -5.75 17.31
N LEU A 250 -6.11 -4.77 16.52
CA LEU A 250 -6.82 -4.26 15.34
C LEU A 250 -6.73 -5.19 14.11
N ILE A 251 -5.93 -6.27 14.19
CA ILE A 251 -5.46 -7.06 13.03
C ILE A 251 -6.32 -8.33 12.79
N SER A 252 -7.46 -8.49 13.47
CA SER A 252 -8.15 -9.78 13.62
C SER A 252 -9.12 -10.21 12.49
N SER A 253 -9.13 -9.56 11.31
CA SER A 253 -10.03 -9.93 10.20
C SER A 253 -9.28 -10.36 8.93
N PRO A 254 -9.73 -11.39 8.19
CA PRO A 254 -9.18 -11.77 6.88
C PRO A 254 -9.26 -10.67 5.81
N SER A 255 -10.07 -9.62 6.01
CA SER A 255 -10.04 -8.40 5.20
C SER A 255 -8.72 -7.63 5.30
N TRP A 256 -7.87 -7.95 6.28
CA TRP A 256 -6.59 -7.30 6.50
C TRP A 256 -5.53 -7.63 5.45
N LEU A 257 -5.46 -8.88 4.98
CA LEU A 257 -4.49 -9.27 3.96
C LEU A 257 -4.70 -8.47 2.67
N PHE A 258 -5.95 -8.16 2.34
CA PHE A 258 -6.32 -7.33 1.19
C PHE A 258 -5.78 -5.90 1.30
N SER A 259 -5.84 -5.29 2.49
CA SER A 259 -5.30 -3.95 2.74
C SER A 259 -3.77 -3.94 2.79
N ILE A 260 -3.16 -4.92 3.46
CA ILE A 260 -1.70 -5.03 3.59
C ILE A 260 -1.03 -5.46 2.29
N ALA A 261 -1.73 -6.18 1.41
CA ALA A 261 -1.21 -6.52 0.09
C ALA A 261 -0.71 -5.28 -0.66
N VAL A 262 -1.44 -4.16 -0.59
CA VAL A 262 -1.05 -2.91 -1.27
C VAL A 262 0.15 -2.26 -0.60
N VAL A 263 0.19 -2.25 0.75
CA VAL A 263 1.37 -1.79 1.50
C VAL A 263 2.61 -2.58 1.08
N ALA A 264 2.50 -3.91 1.03
CA ALA A 264 3.57 -4.79 0.61
C ALA A 264 3.95 -4.54 -0.85
N GLN A 265 2.99 -4.34 -1.75
CA GLN A 265 3.27 -4.03 -3.16
C GLN A 265 4.11 -2.77 -3.31
N VAL A 266 3.72 -1.67 -2.64
CA VAL A 266 4.48 -0.41 -2.69
C VAL A 266 5.92 -0.63 -2.18
N LEU A 267 6.09 -1.36 -1.07
CA LEU A 267 7.42 -1.65 -0.52
C LEU A 267 8.29 -2.51 -1.46
N LEU A 268 7.68 -3.54 -2.06
CA LEU A 268 8.34 -4.47 -2.97
C LEU A 268 8.70 -3.82 -4.32
N GLN A 269 7.94 -2.80 -4.74
CA GLN A 269 8.24 -1.97 -5.91
C GLN A 269 9.28 -0.87 -5.62
N GLY A 270 9.54 -0.56 -4.35
CA GLY A 270 10.53 0.42 -3.95
C GLY A 270 11.94 0.11 -4.49
N GLU A 271 12.72 1.16 -4.71
CA GLU A 271 14.03 1.05 -5.36
C GLU A 271 15.09 0.39 -4.46
N THR A 272 14.98 0.61 -3.14
CA THR A 272 15.99 0.16 -2.17
C THR A 272 15.81 -1.31 -1.80
N HIS A 273 16.94 -1.98 -1.56
CA HIS A 273 16.95 -3.35 -1.05
C HIS A 273 16.21 -3.48 0.29
N GLU A 274 16.39 -2.48 1.17
CA GLU A 274 15.70 -2.40 2.46
C GLU A 274 14.19 -2.34 2.31
N SER A 275 13.67 -1.47 1.43
CA SER A 275 12.22 -1.35 1.19
C SER A 275 11.63 -2.71 0.80
N LYS A 276 12.27 -3.41 -0.15
CA LYS A 276 11.83 -4.74 -0.58
C LYS A 276 11.84 -5.76 0.55
N LYS A 277 12.89 -5.75 1.38
CA LYS A 277 13.01 -6.64 2.53
C LYS A 277 11.91 -6.39 3.56
N TYR A 278 11.66 -5.14 3.91
CA TYR A 278 10.56 -4.77 4.82
C TYR A 278 9.19 -5.11 4.23
N GLY A 279 9.01 -4.97 2.91
CA GLY A 279 7.79 -5.41 2.21
C GLY A 279 7.46 -6.88 2.43
N LEU A 280 8.48 -7.75 2.36
CA LEU A 280 8.31 -9.17 2.65
C LEU A 280 8.01 -9.45 4.12
N GLN A 281 8.68 -8.75 5.05
CA GLN A 281 8.44 -8.92 6.48
C GLN A 281 7.01 -8.49 6.88
N VAL A 282 6.55 -7.37 6.33
CA VAL A 282 5.18 -6.85 6.51
C VAL A 282 4.16 -7.86 6.00
N LEU A 283 4.37 -8.38 4.79
CA LEU A 283 3.52 -9.40 4.20
C LEU A 283 3.50 -10.69 5.05
N LEU A 284 4.66 -11.15 5.50
CA LEU A 284 4.77 -12.33 6.37
C LEU A 284 4.03 -12.15 7.69
N SER A 285 4.14 -10.98 8.31
CA SER A 285 3.48 -10.67 9.58
C SER A 285 1.95 -10.70 9.43
N ALA A 286 1.43 -10.19 8.31
CA ALA A 286 0.01 -10.29 8.00
C ALA A 286 -0.43 -11.74 7.70
N LEU A 287 0.39 -12.50 6.97
CA LEU A 287 0.12 -13.91 6.65
C LEU A 287 0.16 -14.82 7.89
N ASP A 288 0.96 -14.51 8.90
CA ASP A 288 1.02 -15.27 10.16
C ASP A 288 -0.29 -15.25 10.93
N SER A 289 -1.13 -14.24 10.69
CA SER A 289 -2.47 -14.13 11.27
C SER A 289 -3.54 -14.85 10.45
N CYS A 290 -3.21 -15.33 9.24
CA CYS A 290 -4.15 -15.98 8.32
C CYS A 290 -4.08 -17.52 8.43
N LYS A 291 -5.23 -18.20 8.46
CA LYS A 291 -5.26 -19.66 8.42
C LYS A 291 -5.03 -20.18 7.00
N GLU A 292 -4.40 -21.34 6.87
CA GLU A 292 -4.28 -22.02 5.56
C GLU A 292 -5.67 -22.28 4.96
N GLY A 293 -5.84 -21.99 3.67
CA GLY A 293 -7.09 -22.21 2.96
C GLY A 293 -8.27 -21.33 3.41
N GLN A 294 -8.02 -20.20 4.07
CA GLN A 294 -9.07 -19.29 4.53
C GLN A 294 -9.62 -18.39 3.41
N LEU A 295 -8.81 -18.11 2.38
CA LEU A 295 -9.14 -17.14 1.34
C LEU A 295 -9.71 -17.87 0.13
N ALA A 296 -11.02 -17.70 -0.10
CA ALA A 296 -11.65 -18.05 -1.36
C ALA A 296 -11.18 -17.08 -2.45
N TYR A 297 -10.87 -17.62 -3.61
CA TYR A 297 -10.35 -16.87 -4.75
C TYR A 297 -11.20 -17.21 -5.97
N ASP A 298 -12.00 -16.24 -6.42
CA ASP A 298 -12.86 -16.44 -7.58
C ASP A 298 -12.01 -16.38 -8.86
N VAL A 299 -11.91 -17.52 -9.53
CA VAL A 299 -11.15 -17.68 -10.78
C VAL A 299 -12.00 -17.25 -11.97
N SER A 300 -13.26 -16.83 -11.77
CA SER A 300 -14.17 -16.49 -12.86
C SER A 300 -13.47 -15.54 -13.84
N SER A 301 -13.17 -16.10 -15.01
CA SER A 301 -12.51 -15.44 -16.10
C SER A 301 -13.48 -14.43 -16.67
N THR A 302 -13.61 -13.29 -16.02
CA THR A 302 -14.23 -12.12 -16.64
C THR A 302 -13.20 -11.55 -17.60
N GLU A 303 -12.99 -12.25 -18.73
CA GLU A 303 -12.72 -11.54 -19.97
C GLU A 303 -13.92 -10.61 -20.14
N SER A 304 -13.76 -9.35 -19.74
CA SER A 304 -14.85 -8.39 -19.78
C SER A 304 -15.27 -8.25 -21.24
N SER A 305 -16.44 -8.77 -21.59
CA SER A 305 -17.06 -8.48 -22.87
C SER A 305 -17.14 -6.96 -23.01
N ALA A 306 -16.73 -6.41 -24.16
CA ALA A 306 -16.70 -4.98 -24.45
C ALA A 306 -18.07 -4.25 -24.29
N SER A 307 -19.15 -4.98 -23.98
CA SER A 307 -20.52 -4.48 -23.77
C SER A 307 -21.03 -4.60 -22.32
N ALA A 308 -20.15 -4.82 -21.33
CA ALA A 308 -20.57 -4.93 -19.94
C ALA A 308 -21.12 -3.61 -19.40
N SER A 309 -22.26 -3.65 -18.71
CA SER A 309 -22.80 -2.47 -17.99
C SER A 309 -21.83 -1.98 -16.91
N PHE A 310 -21.91 -0.70 -16.55
CA PHE A 310 -21.12 -0.11 -15.47
C PHE A 310 -21.19 -0.92 -14.16
N ALA A 311 -22.38 -1.40 -13.79
CA ALA A 311 -22.58 -2.23 -12.61
C ALA A 311 -21.85 -3.59 -12.71
N ALA A 312 -21.80 -4.18 -13.90
CA ALA A 312 -21.06 -5.41 -14.15
C ALA A 312 -19.54 -5.19 -14.12
N LEU A 313 -19.04 -4.07 -14.65
CA LEU A 313 -17.63 -3.68 -14.55
C LEU A 313 -17.23 -3.43 -13.09
N ALA A 314 -18.04 -2.70 -12.32
CA ALA A 314 -17.80 -2.46 -10.90
C ALA A 314 -17.83 -3.75 -10.05
N LEU A 315 -18.67 -4.72 -10.41
CA LEU A 315 -18.71 -6.01 -9.74
C LEU A 315 -17.47 -6.86 -10.08
N ALA A 316 -17.14 -7.00 -11.36
CA ALA A 316 -15.95 -7.72 -11.83
C ALA A 316 -14.66 -7.14 -11.23
N PHE A 317 -14.62 -5.81 -11.07
CA PHE A 317 -13.53 -5.10 -10.41
C PHE A 317 -13.38 -5.49 -8.94
N ARG A 318 -14.48 -5.61 -8.18
CA ARG A 318 -14.47 -5.99 -6.76
C ARG A 318 -14.05 -7.44 -6.53
N THR A 319 -14.30 -8.32 -7.50
CA THR A 319 -13.95 -9.74 -7.44
C THR A 319 -12.61 -10.04 -8.12
N ARG A 320 -11.86 -9.00 -8.54
CA ARG A 320 -10.66 -9.20 -9.34
C ARG A 320 -9.55 -9.94 -8.60
N ASP A 321 -8.71 -10.58 -9.39
CA ASP A 321 -7.45 -11.19 -8.97
C ASP A 321 -6.42 -10.13 -8.54
N TRP A 322 -6.26 -9.95 -7.22
CA TRP A 322 -5.19 -9.14 -6.63
C TRP A 322 -4.01 -9.98 -6.10
N ILE A 323 -4.15 -11.31 -6.06
CA ILE A 323 -3.15 -12.22 -5.50
C ILE A 323 -2.06 -12.55 -6.53
N SER A 324 -2.43 -12.83 -7.79
CA SER A 324 -1.45 -13.16 -8.83
C SER A 324 -0.42 -12.05 -9.04
N PRO A 325 -0.81 -10.75 -9.17
CA PRO A 325 0.17 -9.68 -9.30
C PRO A 325 1.12 -9.58 -8.09
N LEU A 326 0.62 -9.84 -6.88
CA LEU A 326 1.44 -9.85 -5.67
C LEU A 326 2.41 -11.05 -5.67
N LEU A 327 1.98 -12.24 -6.07
CA LEU A 327 2.84 -13.43 -6.19
C LEU A 327 3.93 -13.23 -7.25
N GLU A 328 3.59 -12.64 -8.39
CA GLU A 328 4.55 -12.28 -9.44
C GLU A 328 5.58 -11.28 -8.90
N LEU A 329 5.15 -10.23 -8.21
CA LEU A 329 6.03 -9.25 -7.60
C LEU A 329 6.97 -9.86 -6.55
N VAL A 330 6.44 -10.70 -5.65
CA VAL A 330 7.25 -11.44 -4.66
C VAL A 330 8.27 -12.34 -5.35
N SER A 331 7.87 -13.01 -6.45
CA SER A 331 8.80 -13.86 -7.21
C SER A 331 9.94 -13.07 -7.85
N ASN A 332 9.65 -11.90 -8.43
CA ASN A 332 10.64 -10.99 -9.00
C ASN A 332 11.62 -10.52 -7.93
N VAL A 333 11.11 -10.09 -6.77
CA VAL A 333 11.93 -9.64 -5.64
C VAL A 333 12.82 -10.78 -5.12
N MET A 334 12.23 -11.96 -4.90
CA MET A 334 12.95 -13.17 -4.45
C MET A 334 14.11 -13.54 -5.38
N ILE A 335 13.97 -13.38 -6.70
CA ILE A 335 15.05 -13.68 -7.64
C ILE A 335 16.09 -12.56 -7.67
N SER A 336 15.67 -11.31 -7.47
CA SER A 336 16.56 -10.15 -7.51
C SER A 336 17.50 -10.03 -6.31
N PHE A 337 17.20 -10.71 -5.18
CA PHE A 337 18.02 -10.56 -3.98
C PHE A 337 19.40 -11.24 -4.09
N PRO A 338 20.48 -10.53 -3.71
CA PRO A 338 21.83 -11.08 -3.73
C PRO A 338 22.05 -12.13 -2.63
N ASP A 339 21.43 -11.94 -1.46
CA ASP A 339 21.65 -12.77 -0.28
C ASP A 339 20.68 -13.94 -0.19
N ALA A 340 21.21 -15.13 0.11
CA ALA A 340 20.41 -16.34 0.23
C ALA A 340 19.38 -16.26 1.37
N SER A 341 19.68 -15.53 2.45
CA SER A 341 18.75 -15.31 3.56
C SER A 341 17.51 -14.54 3.12
N ASP A 342 17.69 -13.49 2.32
CA ASP A 342 16.58 -12.65 1.86
C ASP A 342 15.80 -13.33 0.73
N ARG A 343 16.47 -14.16 -0.11
CA ARG A 343 15.78 -15.09 -1.01
C ARG A 343 14.90 -16.09 -0.26
N SER A 344 15.40 -16.65 0.85
CA SER A 344 14.63 -17.56 1.70
C SER A 344 13.42 -16.87 2.33
N LEU A 345 13.57 -15.60 2.74
CA LEU A 345 12.46 -14.76 3.20
C LEU A 345 11.38 -14.60 2.11
N GLY A 346 11.80 -14.31 0.88
CA GLY A 346 10.92 -14.23 -0.29
C GLY A 346 10.17 -15.53 -0.55
N LEU A 347 10.87 -16.67 -0.49
CA LEU A 347 10.26 -17.99 -0.67
C LEU A 347 9.23 -18.31 0.44
N SER A 348 9.53 -17.92 1.69
CA SER A 348 8.60 -18.07 2.81
C SER A 348 7.32 -17.26 2.58
N ALA A 349 7.46 -15.99 2.17
CA ALA A 349 6.32 -15.12 1.87
C ALA A 349 5.49 -15.68 0.70
N PHE A 350 6.15 -16.10 -0.38
CA PHE A 350 5.52 -16.71 -1.55
C PHE A 350 4.73 -17.97 -1.18
N THR A 351 5.34 -18.88 -0.43
CA THR A 351 4.72 -20.15 -0.02
C THR A 351 3.54 -19.92 0.92
N LYS A 352 3.67 -19.02 1.91
CA LYS A 352 2.56 -18.69 2.82
C LYS A 352 1.40 -18.03 2.08
N LEU A 353 1.68 -17.10 1.15
CA LEU A 353 0.64 -16.44 0.36
C LEU A 353 -0.15 -17.44 -0.47
N LEU A 354 0.52 -18.41 -1.11
CA LEU A 354 -0.15 -19.52 -1.79
C LEU A 354 -1.03 -20.33 -0.82
N ARG A 355 -0.51 -20.69 0.35
CA ARG A 355 -1.23 -21.56 1.29
C ARG A 355 -2.47 -20.94 1.92
N VAL A 356 -2.57 -19.61 1.98
CA VAL A 356 -3.77 -18.93 2.46
C VAL A 356 -4.96 -19.12 1.52
N VAL A 357 -4.72 -19.35 0.22
CA VAL A 357 -5.77 -19.61 -0.78
C VAL A 357 -6.35 -21.01 -0.61
N VAL A 358 -7.67 -21.17 -0.71
CA VAL A 358 -8.37 -22.47 -0.70
C VAL A 358 -7.78 -23.42 -1.76
N VAL A 359 -7.65 -24.71 -1.43
CA VAL A 359 -6.97 -25.72 -2.27
C VAL A 359 -7.52 -25.79 -3.71
N ASN A 360 -8.84 -25.68 -3.88
CA ASN A 360 -9.48 -25.74 -5.19
C ASN A 360 -9.18 -24.49 -6.03
N ASP A 361 -9.25 -23.31 -5.44
CA ASP A 361 -8.99 -22.05 -6.15
C ASP A 361 -7.49 -21.91 -6.44
N ARG A 362 -6.67 -22.37 -5.51
CA ARG A 362 -5.21 -22.43 -5.65
C ARG A 362 -4.78 -23.26 -6.85
N PHE A 363 -5.51 -24.32 -7.21
CA PHE A 363 -5.21 -25.07 -8.44
C PHE A 363 -5.15 -24.15 -9.66
N TRP A 364 -6.17 -23.32 -9.84
CA TRP A 364 -6.28 -22.45 -10.99
C TRP A 364 -5.27 -21.30 -10.95
N LEU A 365 -5.01 -20.77 -9.75
CA LEU A 365 -3.95 -19.81 -9.51
C LEU A 365 -2.59 -20.38 -9.92
N LEU A 366 -2.24 -21.57 -9.43
CA LEU A 366 -1.00 -22.27 -9.76
C LEU A 366 -0.92 -22.61 -11.26
N HIS A 367 -2.01 -23.06 -11.87
CA HIS A 367 -2.11 -23.33 -13.30
C HIS A 367 -1.78 -22.07 -14.12
N LYS A 368 -2.43 -20.94 -13.81
CA LYS A 368 -2.21 -19.65 -14.49
C LYS A 368 -0.77 -19.16 -14.31
N LEU A 369 -0.26 -19.16 -13.07
CA LEU A 369 1.07 -18.65 -12.75
C LEU A 369 2.17 -19.53 -13.36
N SER A 370 2.04 -20.85 -13.35
CA SER A 370 3.05 -21.76 -13.90
C SER A 370 3.27 -21.55 -15.40
N LEU A 371 2.20 -21.22 -16.13
CA LEU A 371 2.25 -20.95 -17.58
C LEU A 371 2.78 -19.56 -17.93
N ARG A 372 2.72 -18.61 -17.00
CA ARG A 372 3.15 -17.21 -17.19
C ARG A 372 4.53 -16.93 -16.61
N CYS A 373 5.00 -17.76 -15.66
CA CYS A 373 6.24 -17.51 -14.95
C CYS A 373 7.45 -17.56 -15.92
N PRO A 374 8.28 -16.50 -15.96
CA PRO A 374 9.45 -16.47 -16.84
C PRO A 374 10.63 -17.27 -16.27
N TYR A 375 10.58 -17.65 -15.00
CA TYR A 375 11.69 -18.29 -14.28
C TYR A 375 11.43 -19.78 -14.06
N GLY A 376 12.25 -20.63 -14.68
CA GLY A 376 12.08 -22.09 -14.62
C GLY A 376 12.11 -22.66 -13.19
N ASN A 377 12.97 -22.13 -12.33
CA ASN A 377 13.07 -22.53 -10.93
C ASN A 377 11.82 -22.16 -10.10
N VAL A 378 11.23 -20.98 -10.31
CA VAL A 378 9.98 -20.58 -9.63
C VAL A 378 8.78 -21.35 -10.17
N ALA A 379 8.72 -21.56 -11.49
CA ALA A 379 7.71 -22.42 -12.10
C ALA A 379 7.76 -23.85 -11.56
N ALA A 380 8.96 -24.39 -11.30
CA ALA A 380 9.14 -25.66 -10.61
C ALA A 380 8.48 -25.69 -9.23
N ILE A 381 8.68 -24.66 -8.41
CA ILE A 381 8.07 -24.55 -7.07
C ILE A 381 6.54 -24.56 -7.17
N LEU A 382 5.97 -23.85 -8.15
CA LEU A 382 4.53 -23.83 -8.39
C LEU A 382 3.98 -25.21 -8.77
N VAL A 383 4.68 -25.92 -9.66
CA VAL A 383 4.33 -27.29 -10.10
C VAL A 383 4.43 -28.29 -8.94
N ASP A 384 5.46 -28.17 -8.10
CA ASP A 384 5.61 -29.03 -6.92
C ASP A 384 4.53 -28.76 -5.87
N GLN A 385 4.11 -27.52 -5.68
CA GLN A 385 2.99 -27.18 -4.81
C GLN A 385 1.68 -27.78 -5.36
N LEU A 386 1.45 -27.72 -6.68
CA LEU A 386 0.30 -28.35 -7.33
C LEU A 386 0.29 -29.86 -7.12
N ARG A 387 1.45 -30.53 -7.24
CA ARG A 387 1.60 -31.96 -6.94
C ARG A 387 1.22 -32.29 -5.50
N SER A 388 1.67 -31.47 -4.55
CA SER A 388 1.34 -31.63 -3.12
C SER A 388 -0.16 -31.47 -2.85
N ASP A 389 -0.78 -30.48 -3.48
CA ASP A 389 -2.22 -30.22 -3.36
C ASP A 389 -3.06 -31.33 -3.99
N ALA A 390 -2.67 -31.80 -5.18
CA ALA A 390 -3.32 -32.93 -5.86
C ALA A 390 -3.25 -34.21 -5.01
N PHE A 391 -2.12 -34.47 -4.37
CA PHE A 391 -2.01 -35.58 -3.43
C PHE A 391 -3.04 -35.49 -2.31
N ARG A 392 -3.16 -34.32 -1.65
CA ARG A 392 -4.11 -34.08 -0.56
C ARG A 392 -5.57 -34.17 -1.02
N ALA A 393 -5.90 -33.50 -2.13
CA ALA A 393 -7.27 -33.46 -2.67
C ALA A 393 -7.74 -34.86 -3.09
N TRP A 394 -6.87 -35.68 -3.66
CA TRP A 394 -7.24 -37.04 -4.05
C TRP A 394 -7.31 -38.02 -2.88
N THR A 395 -6.69 -37.70 -1.73
CA THR A 395 -6.87 -38.50 -0.49
C THR A 395 -8.19 -38.19 0.23
N SER A 396 -8.76 -37.00 0.05
CA SER A 396 -10.05 -36.65 0.67
C SER A 396 -11.26 -37.21 -0.08
N GLY A 397 -11.10 -37.58 -1.36
CA GLY A 397 -12.17 -38.17 -2.17
C GLY A 397 -13.24 -37.17 -2.66
N GLU A 398 -13.04 -35.88 -2.41
CA GLU A 398 -13.94 -34.82 -2.85
C GLU A 398 -13.71 -34.45 -4.34
N PRO A 399 -14.78 -34.11 -5.09
CA PRO A 399 -14.62 -33.58 -6.44
C PRO A 399 -13.79 -32.30 -6.39
N SER A 400 -12.64 -32.32 -7.06
CA SER A 400 -11.67 -31.23 -7.04
C SER A 400 -11.13 -30.97 -8.44
N PRO A 401 -10.75 -29.71 -8.75
CA PRO A 401 -10.13 -29.37 -10.03
C PRO A 401 -8.75 -30.02 -10.19
N HIS A 402 -8.22 -30.61 -9.12
CA HIS A 402 -7.03 -31.45 -9.12
C HIS A 402 -7.21 -32.81 -9.80
N SER A 403 -8.36 -33.13 -10.42
CA SER A 403 -8.52 -34.38 -11.17
C SER A 403 -7.48 -34.60 -12.28
N GLU A 404 -7.35 -35.84 -12.78
CA GLU A 404 -6.32 -36.24 -13.75
C GLU A 404 -6.30 -35.34 -14.99
N GLU A 405 -7.46 -35.09 -15.60
CA GLU A 405 -7.58 -34.40 -16.88
C GLU A 405 -7.09 -32.94 -16.84
N PRO A 406 -7.51 -32.07 -15.90
CA PRO A 406 -6.94 -30.73 -15.74
C PRO A 406 -5.42 -30.71 -15.52
N ILE A 407 -4.87 -31.66 -14.75
CA ILE A 407 -3.43 -31.73 -14.52
C ILE A 407 -2.70 -32.15 -15.79
N ARG A 408 -3.25 -33.13 -16.52
CA ARG A 408 -2.71 -33.56 -17.81
C ARG A 408 -2.64 -32.40 -18.82
N LEU A 409 -3.73 -31.63 -18.95
CA LEU A 409 -3.77 -30.46 -19.83
C LEU A 409 -2.72 -29.40 -19.45
N LEU A 410 -2.47 -29.20 -18.15
CA LEU A 410 -1.40 -28.32 -17.68
C LEU A 410 -0.01 -28.83 -18.08
N ILE A 411 0.25 -30.13 -17.89
CA ILE A 411 1.53 -30.76 -18.28
C ILE A 411 1.77 -30.59 -19.77
N GLU A 412 0.77 -30.89 -20.61
CA GLU A 412 0.88 -30.75 -22.06
C GLU A 412 1.26 -29.31 -22.46
N LYS A 413 0.61 -28.31 -21.86
CA LYS A 413 0.93 -26.89 -22.10
C LYS A 413 2.35 -26.52 -21.64
N LEU A 414 2.78 -26.96 -20.45
CA LEU A 414 4.11 -26.66 -19.93
C LEU A 414 5.22 -27.32 -20.76
N VAL A 415 5.02 -28.56 -21.21
CA VAL A 415 5.96 -29.25 -22.10
C VAL A 415 6.08 -28.51 -23.44
N LEU A 416 4.95 -28.09 -24.03
CA LEU A 416 4.95 -27.32 -25.26
C LEU A 416 5.69 -25.97 -25.11
N GLN A 417 5.48 -25.26 -24.01
CA GLN A 417 6.18 -23.99 -23.74
C GLN A 417 7.69 -24.16 -23.51
N THR A 418 8.11 -25.31 -22.96
CA THR A 418 9.52 -25.59 -22.66
C THR A 418 10.28 -26.21 -23.83
N ALA A 419 9.59 -26.83 -24.79
CA ALA A 419 10.17 -27.54 -25.94
C ALA A 419 11.12 -26.71 -26.83
N GLY A 420 11.05 -25.38 -26.78
CA GLY A 420 11.93 -24.47 -27.53
C GLY A 420 12.89 -23.63 -26.68
N ARG A 421 12.97 -23.86 -25.35
CA ARG A 421 13.77 -23.03 -24.42
C ARG A 421 15.07 -23.72 -24.03
N ASP A 422 16.04 -22.95 -23.52
CA ASP A 422 17.31 -23.48 -23.02
C ASP A 422 17.05 -24.49 -21.88
N LEU A 423 17.54 -25.71 -22.08
CA LEU A 423 17.44 -26.81 -21.12
C LEU A 423 18.09 -26.46 -19.77
N LYS A 424 19.21 -25.71 -19.78
CA LYS A 424 19.91 -25.34 -18.54
C LYS A 424 19.08 -24.43 -17.65
N LEU A 425 18.36 -23.49 -18.25
CA LEU A 425 17.52 -22.53 -17.53
C LEU A 425 16.18 -23.13 -17.07
N ASN A 426 15.74 -24.24 -17.68
CA ASN A 426 14.45 -24.87 -17.40
C ASN A 426 14.58 -26.29 -16.80
N ALA A 427 15.79 -26.70 -16.40
CA ALA A 427 16.05 -28.05 -15.88
C ALA A 427 15.17 -28.38 -14.67
N ASP A 428 15.04 -27.44 -13.74
CA ASP A 428 14.22 -27.60 -12.53
C ASP A 428 12.73 -27.76 -12.87
N LEU A 429 12.22 -26.94 -13.79
CA LEU A 429 10.83 -27.02 -14.27
C LEU A 429 10.56 -28.37 -14.93
N LEU A 430 11.44 -28.82 -15.83
CA LEU A 430 11.31 -30.11 -16.50
C LEU A 430 11.35 -31.27 -15.52
N ALA A 431 12.24 -31.23 -14.52
CA ALA A 431 12.28 -32.23 -13.46
C ALA A 431 10.96 -32.27 -12.67
N SER A 432 10.38 -31.10 -12.36
CA SER A 432 9.11 -30.98 -11.65
C SER A 432 7.93 -31.49 -12.48
N ILE A 433 7.89 -31.19 -13.79
CA ILE A 433 6.89 -31.70 -14.73
C ILE A 433 6.97 -33.23 -14.82
N LEU A 434 8.16 -33.80 -14.96
CA LEU A 434 8.36 -35.25 -15.01
C LEU A 434 7.96 -35.93 -13.70
N SER A 435 8.23 -35.28 -12.56
CA SER A 435 7.80 -35.73 -11.23
C SER A 435 6.27 -35.76 -11.10
N LEU A 436 5.59 -34.70 -11.56
CA LEU A 436 4.13 -34.63 -11.59
C LEU A 436 3.52 -35.67 -12.53
N LEU A 437 4.07 -35.86 -13.73
CA LEU A 437 3.64 -36.90 -14.67
C LEU A 437 3.80 -38.30 -14.06
N ARG A 438 4.95 -38.56 -13.42
CA ARG A 438 5.20 -39.83 -12.73
C ARG A 438 4.19 -40.05 -11.60
N PHE A 439 3.84 -39.00 -10.86
CA PHE A 439 2.84 -39.07 -9.79
C PHE A 439 1.46 -39.52 -10.31
N ILE A 440 1.01 -38.99 -11.45
CA ILE A 440 -0.23 -39.39 -12.11
C ILE A 440 -0.18 -40.86 -12.54
N ILE A 441 0.84 -41.23 -13.33
CA ILE A 441 0.99 -42.59 -13.91
C ILE A 441 1.04 -43.68 -12.83
N ILE A 442 1.76 -43.44 -11.72
CA ILE A 442 1.87 -44.43 -10.65
C ILE A 442 0.52 -44.63 -9.97
N ARG A 443 -0.25 -43.56 -9.78
CA ARG A 443 -1.50 -43.62 -9.04
C ARG A 443 -2.63 -44.22 -9.87
N ASP A 444 -2.66 -44.00 -11.18
CA ASP A 444 -3.65 -44.63 -12.08
C ASP A 444 -3.52 -46.16 -12.11
N LYS A 445 -2.34 -46.71 -11.79
CA LYS A 445 -2.14 -48.16 -11.64
C LYS A 445 -2.67 -48.74 -10.32
N VAL A 446 -3.06 -47.89 -9.37
CA VAL A 446 -3.52 -48.28 -8.02
C VAL A 446 -5.05 -48.22 -7.90
N ARG A 447 -5.75 -47.70 -8.92
CA ARG A 447 -7.19 -47.87 -9.12
C ARG A 447 -7.42 -49.00 -10.11
#